data_AF-A0A7U9S7Y0-F1
#
_entry.id   AF-A0A7U9S7Y0-F1
#
_cell.length_a   1.000
_cell.length_b   1.000
_cell.length_c   1.000
_cell.angle_alpha   90.00
_cell.angle_beta   90.00
_cell.angle_gamma   90.00
#
_symmetry.space_group_name_H-M   'P 1'
#
loop_
_entity.id
_entity.type
_entity.pdbx_description
1 polymer ?
#
loop_
_entity_poly.entity_id
_entity_poly.type
_entity_poly.pdbx_seq_one_letter_code
_entity_poly.pdbx_strand_id
1 'polypeptide(L)'
;MFNYPGVEGKDDLAASAYAGANSIAITDYCENKQAAFDLAMMIVTGEIDQQMANEAGQIPADPANQAPASQDGTVEVLKATTAPLAWNMGIGENADLYPKLDECVIQLFEGKFATGADFAKALDGLY
;
A
#
# COMPACT_ATOMS: atom_id res chain seq x y z
N MET A 1 -3.98 -5.76 -3.38
CA MET A 1 -3.16 -4.70 -4.01
C MET A 1 -3.63 -4.53 -5.44
N PHE A 2 -3.58 -3.31 -5.99
CA PHE A 2 -4.03 -3.03 -7.34
C PHE A 2 -3.04 -2.11 -8.06
N ASN A 3 -2.83 -2.33 -9.35
CA ASN A 3 -2.13 -1.37 -10.20
C ASN A 3 -3.02 -0.16 -10.44
N TYR A 4 -2.38 0.99 -10.66
CA TYR A 4 -3.08 2.11 -11.27
C TYR A 4 -3.61 1.70 -12.64
N PRO A 5 -4.82 2.18 -13.03
CA PRO A 5 -5.32 1.94 -14.37
C PRO A 5 -4.37 2.56 -15.40
N GLY A 6 -4.19 1.89 -16.54
CA GLY A 6 -3.45 2.46 -17.66
C GLY A 6 -4.13 3.73 -18.14
N VAL A 7 -3.36 4.81 -18.27
CA VAL A 7 -3.81 6.09 -18.83
C VAL A 7 -3.07 6.30 -20.15
N GLU A 8 -3.78 6.67 -21.22
CA GLU A 8 -3.19 6.89 -22.53
C GLU A 8 -2.04 7.91 -22.46
N GLY A 9 -0.86 7.54 -22.95
CA GLY A 9 0.35 8.35 -22.86
C GLY A 9 1.08 8.30 -21.51
N LYS A 10 0.68 7.39 -20.61
CA LYS A 10 1.27 7.13 -19.28
C LYS A 10 1.42 5.62 -19.03
N ASP A 11 2.14 4.97 -19.94
CA ASP A 11 2.36 3.51 -19.92
C ASP A 11 3.10 3.02 -18.66
N ASP A 12 3.80 3.92 -17.99
CA ASP A 12 4.51 3.69 -16.72
C ASP A 12 3.58 3.52 -15.51
N LEU A 13 2.38 4.12 -15.54
CA LEU A 13 1.41 4.00 -14.45
C LEU A 13 0.82 2.60 -14.34
N ALA A 14 0.73 1.86 -15.46
CA ALA A 14 0.23 0.48 -15.47
C ALA A 14 1.17 -0.51 -14.75
N ALA A 15 2.45 -0.14 -14.58
CA ALA A 15 3.45 -0.90 -13.81
C ALA A 15 3.63 -0.38 -12.37
N SER A 16 2.85 0.64 -11.98
CA SER A 16 2.90 1.28 -10.68
C SER A 16 1.81 0.72 -9.75
N ALA A 17 2.23 0.23 -8.59
CA ALA A 17 1.34 -0.33 -7.58
C ALA A 17 1.73 0.15 -6.18
N TYR A 18 0.75 0.19 -5.28
CA TYR A 18 1.02 0.27 -3.84
C TYR A 18 1.45 -1.10 -3.30
N ALA A 19 2.74 -1.36 -3.36
CA ALA A 19 3.35 -2.56 -2.77
C ALA A 19 3.86 -2.26 -1.36
N GLY A 20 2.99 -2.45 -0.37
CA GLY A 20 3.32 -2.36 1.06
C GLY A 20 3.31 -3.73 1.74
N ALA A 21 3.93 -3.81 2.90
CA ALA A 21 3.90 -5.00 3.76
C ALA A 21 3.58 -4.62 5.20
N ASN A 22 2.93 -5.52 5.92
CA ASN A 22 2.81 -5.44 7.37
C ASN A 22 4.10 -5.96 8.00
N SER A 23 4.62 -5.27 9.01
CA SER A 23 5.90 -5.61 9.64
C SER A 23 5.76 -5.69 11.16
N ILE A 24 6.48 -6.63 11.77
CA ILE A 24 6.68 -6.70 13.22
C ILE A 24 7.97 -5.97 13.53
N ALA A 25 7.88 -4.94 14.38
CA ALA A 25 9.03 -4.17 14.84
C ALA A 25 9.33 -4.46 16.32
N ILE A 26 10.62 -4.47 16.68
CA ILE A 26 11.08 -4.60 18.06
C ILE A 26 11.42 -3.20 18.56
N THR A 27 10.82 -2.79 19.67
CA THR A 27 11.10 -1.49 20.27
C THR A 27 12.53 -1.43 20.82
N ASP A 28 13.14 -0.25 20.76
CA ASP A 28 14.52 -0.02 21.22
C ASP A 28 14.70 -0.31 22.72
N TYR A 29 13.67 -0.02 23.52
CA TYR A 29 13.60 -0.27 24.95
C TYR A 29 13.25 -1.72 25.33
N CYS A 30 13.11 -2.65 24.37
CA CYS A 30 12.92 -4.06 24.69
C CYS A 30 14.14 -4.59 25.46
N GLU A 31 13.90 -5.13 26.66
CA GLU A 31 14.93 -5.72 27.52
C GLU A 31 15.44 -7.06 26.98
N ASN A 32 14.58 -7.82 26.29
CA ASN A 32 14.86 -9.17 25.78
C ASN A 32 14.83 -9.24 24.25
N LYS A 33 15.72 -8.48 23.59
CA LYS A 33 15.72 -8.31 22.12
C LYS A 33 15.83 -9.63 21.34
N GLN A 34 16.64 -10.58 21.79
CA GLN A 34 16.80 -11.86 21.10
C GLN A 34 15.51 -12.68 21.13
N ALA A 35 14.86 -12.80 22.29
CA ALA A 35 13.60 -13.53 22.40
C ALA A 35 12.48 -12.84 21.58
N ALA A 36 12.48 -11.51 21.53
CA ALA A 36 11.56 -10.75 20.66
C ALA A 36 11.82 -11.01 19.16
N PHE A 37 13.09 -11.09 18.76
CA PHE A 37 13.48 -11.46 17.40
C PHE A 37 13.09 -12.90 17.06
N ASP A 38 13.35 -13.85 17.95
CA ASP A 38 13.00 -15.25 17.77
C ASP A 38 11.48 -15.42 17.63
N LEU A 39 10.69 -14.66 18.41
CA LEU A 39 9.24 -14.62 18.27
C LEU A 39 8.81 -14.03 16.92
N ALA A 40 9.40 -12.90 16.51
CA ALA A 40 9.08 -12.30 15.21
C ALA A 40 9.39 -13.29 14.07
N MET A 41 10.54 -13.96 14.12
CA MET A 41 10.94 -14.97 13.14
C MET A 41 10.03 -16.19 13.16
N MET A 42 9.62 -16.68 14.33
CA MET A 42 8.61 -17.75 14.43
C MET A 42 7.34 -17.35 13.70
N ILE A 43 6.89 -16.10 13.88
CA ILE A 43 5.64 -15.61 13.30
C ILE A 43 5.76 -15.49 11.78
N VAL A 44 6.84 -14.90 11.25
CA VAL A 44 6.96 -14.55 9.82
C VAL A 44 7.60 -15.63 8.95
N THR A 45 7.79 -16.85 9.47
CA THR A 45 8.37 -17.97 8.70
C THR A 45 7.61 -19.28 8.86
N GLY A 46 7.79 -20.17 7.90
CA GLY A 46 7.35 -21.56 7.96
C GLY A 46 5.85 -21.71 8.17
N GLU A 47 5.46 -22.72 8.95
CA GLU A 47 4.06 -23.11 9.11
C GLU A 47 3.20 -22.03 9.77
N ILE A 48 3.75 -21.26 10.71
CA ILE A 48 3.00 -20.21 11.42
C ILE A 48 2.64 -19.07 10.46
N ASP A 49 3.59 -18.64 9.62
CA ASP A 49 3.30 -17.64 8.58
C ASP A 49 2.24 -18.13 7.59
N GLN A 50 2.31 -19.40 7.15
CA GLN A 50 1.31 -19.98 6.27
C GLN A 50 -0.09 -20.01 6.90
N GLN A 51 -0.18 -20.37 8.19
CA GLN A 51 -1.45 -20.38 8.92
C GLN A 51 -2.05 -18.98 9.03
N MET A 52 -1.23 -17.98 9.37
CA MET A 52 -1.68 -16.59 9.43
C MET A 52 -2.11 -16.05 8.06
N ALA A 53 -1.35 -16.35 7.00
CA ALA A 53 -1.68 -15.94 5.63
C ALA A 53 -3.05 -16.49 5.21
N ASN A 54 -3.33 -17.75 5.56
CA ASN A 54 -4.63 -18.37 5.28
C ASN A 54 -5.77 -17.74 6.07
N GLU A 55 -5.59 -17.53 7.38
CA GLU A 55 -6.63 -16.96 8.24
C GLU A 55 -6.92 -15.49 7.89
N ALA A 56 -5.88 -14.70 7.62
CA ALA A 56 -6.03 -13.30 7.25
C ALA A 56 -6.39 -13.11 5.76
N GLY A 57 -6.30 -14.18 4.95
CA GLY A 57 -6.44 -14.13 3.50
C GLY A 57 -5.43 -13.20 2.85
N GLN A 58 -4.16 -13.22 3.28
CA GLN A 58 -3.08 -12.32 2.83
C GLN A 58 -1.95 -13.08 2.12
N ILE A 59 -1.11 -12.35 1.39
CA ILE A 59 0.13 -12.92 0.85
C ILE A 59 1.10 -13.19 2.03
N PRO A 60 1.67 -14.40 2.17
CA PRO A 60 2.60 -14.74 3.24
C PRO A 60 3.88 -13.90 3.20
N ALA A 61 4.50 -13.70 4.36
CA ALA A 61 5.79 -13.03 4.44
C ALA A 61 6.94 -13.96 4.02
N ASP A 62 6.81 -15.26 4.31
CA ASP A 62 7.79 -16.27 3.89
C ASP A 62 7.60 -16.60 2.40
N PRO A 63 8.59 -16.35 1.53
CA PRO A 63 8.49 -16.65 0.11
C PRO A 63 8.43 -18.15 -0.20
N ALA A 64 8.73 -19.04 0.75
CA ALA A 64 8.55 -20.48 0.60
C ALA A 64 7.08 -20.93 0.73
N ASN A 65 6.24 -20.09 1.33
CA ASN A 65 4.81 -20.36 1.53
C ASN A 65 3.98 -20.00 0.29
N GLN A 66 2.74 -20.52 0.25
CA GLN A 66 1.79 -20.24 -0.82
C GLN A 66 0.74 -19.23 -0.37
N ALA A 67 0.48 -18.24 -1.24
CA ALA A 67 -0.64 -17.33 -1.04
C ALA A 67 -1.97 -18.09 -1.15
N PRO A 68 -2.98 -17.75 -0.33
CA PRO A 68 -4.32 -18.31 -0.47
C PRO A 68 -4.93 -17.89 -1.81
N ALA A 69 -5.80 -18.72 -2.38
CA ALA A 69 -6.43 -18.47 -3.68
C ALA A 69 -7.25 -17.17 -3.74
N SER A 70 -7.66 -16.64 -2.58
CA SER A 70 -8.29 -15.31 -2.49
C SER A 70 -7.37 -14.16 -2.92
N GLN A 71 -6.06 -14.41 -3.01
CA GLN A 71 -5.04 -13.46 -3.47
C GLN A 71 -4.62 -13.69 -4.94
N ASP A 72 -5.29 -14.58 -5.67
CA ASP A 72 -5.08 -14.76 -7.11
C ASP A 72 -5.25 -13.42 -7.85
N GLY A 73 -4.37 -13.14 -8.80
CA GLY A 73 -4.26 -11.84 -9.49
C GLY A 73 -3.45 -10.81 -8.71
N THR A 74 -3.50 -10.81 -7.37
CA THR A 74 -2.73 -9.87 -6.55
C THR A 74 -1.24 -10.22 -6.51
N VAL A 75 -0.92 -11.52 -6.47
CA VAL A 75 0.47 -12.01 -6.50
C VAL A 75 1.16 -11.67 -7.83
N GLU A 76 0.43 -11.79 -8.94
CA GLU A 76 0.91 -11.44 -10.28
C GLU A 76 1.21 -9.94 -10.37
N VAL A 77 0.30 -9.12 -9.86
CA VAL A 77 0.48 -7.66 -9.77
C VAL A 77 1.71 -7.32 -8.93
N LEU A 78 1.92 -8.00 -7.79
CA LEU A 78 3.12 -7.81 -6.95
C LEU A 78 4.41 -8.08 -7.71
N LYS A 79 4.45 -9.21 -8.42
CA LYS A 79 5.63 -9.62 -9.21
C LYS A 79 5.87 -8.73 -10.43
N ALA A 80 4.82 -8.15 -11.00
CA ALA A 80 4.90 -7.27 -12.15
C ALA A 80 5.22 -5.81 -11.80
N THR A 81 5.13 -5.43 -10.52
CA THR A 81 5.40 -4.05 -10.08
C THR A 81 6.88 -3.72 -10.22
N THR A 82 7.21 -2.73 -11.06
CA THR A 82 8.59 -2.23 -11.24
C THR A 82 8.79 -0.81 -10.70
N ALA A 83 7.69 -0.11 -10.42
CA ALA A 83 7.66 1.23 -9.85
C ALA A 83 6.77 1.26 -8.60
N PRO A 84 7.26 0.81 -7.43
CA PRO A 84 6.48 0.84 -6.21
C PRO A 84 6.20 2.29 -5.79
N LEU A 85 4.94 2.58 -5.48
CA LEU A 85 4.52 3.89 -4.99
C LEU A 85 4.83 4.04 -3.50
N ALA A 86 5.22 5.26 -3.08
CA ALA A 86 5.41 5.57 -1.67
C ALA A 86 4.12 5.35 -0.87
N TRP A 87 4.26 5.01 0.41
CA TRP A 87 3.12 4.88 1.32
C TRP A 87 2.30 6.18 1.32
N ASN A 88 0.99 6.05 1.13
CA ASN A 88 0.06 7.16 0.96
C ASN A 88 0.50 8.20 -0.11
N MET A 89 1.28 7.82 -1.14
CA MET A 89 1.86 8.74 -2.14
C MET A 89 2.72 9.86 -1.54
N GLY A 90 3.28 9.66 -0.35
CA GLY A 90 3.98 10.74 0.34
C GLY A 90 3.06 11.86 0.83
N ILE A 91 1.74 11.67 0.87
CA ILE A 91 0.81 12.68 1.42
C ILE A 91 1.15 13.06 2.87
N GLY A 92 1.78 12.14 3.61
CA GLY A 92 2.27 12.38 4.97
C GLY A 92 3.54 13.23 5.06
N GLU A 93 4.21 13.51 3.94
CA GLU A 93 5.40 14.37 3.90
C GLU A 93 5.06 15.85 4.04
N ASN A 94 3.80 16.24 3.78
CA ASN A 94 3.32 17.61 3.94
C ASN A 94 2.03 17.65 4.76
N ALA A 95 2.18 17.86 6.08
CA ALA A 95 1.07 17.90 7.03
C ALA A 95 0.02 19.01 6.70
N ASP A 96 0.44 20.11 6.07
CA ASP A 96 -0.47 21.21 5.70
C ASP A 96 -1.28 20.93 4.44
N LEU A 97 -0.83 19.97 3.62
CA LEU A 97 -1.46 19.63 2.35
C LEU A 97 -2.62 18.64 2.54
N TYR A 98 -2.51 17.72 3.50
CA TYR A 98 -3.52 16.68 3.73
C TYR A 98 -4.93 17.26 3.94
N PRO A 99 -5.18 18.26 4.83
CA PRO A 99 -6.52 18.81 5.01
C PRO A 99 -7.09 19.47 3.75
N LYS A 100 -6.23 20.08 2.92
CA LYS A 100 -6.64 20.77 1.69
C LYS A 100 -7.00 19.77 0.59
N LEU A 101 -6.26 18.68 0.48
CA LEU A 101 -6.58 17.57 -0.42
C LEU A 101 -7.91 16.92 -0.03
N ASP A 102 -8.11 16.65 1.26
CA ASP A 102 -9.35 16.09 1.79
C ASP A 102 -10.56 16.99 1.47
N GLU A 103 -10.44 18.29 1.76
CA GLU A 103 -11.47 19.26 1.40
C GLU A 103 -11.74 19.29 -0.11
N CYS A 104 -10.70 19.31 -0.95
CA CYS A 104 -10.86 19.33 -2.41
C CYS A 104 -11.60 18.08 -2.93
N VAL A 105 -11.33 16.90 -2.35
CA VAL A 105 -12.04 15.66 -2.70
C VAL A 105 -13.48 15.69 -2.20
N ILE A 106 -13.74 16.21 -1.00
CA ILE A 106 -15.11 16.42 -0.51
C ILE A 106 -15.89 17.32 -1.47
N GLN A 107 -15.29 18.44 -1.90
CA GLN A 107 -15.92 19.35 -2.85
C GLN A 107 -16.24 18.70 -4.20
N LEU A 108 -15.43 17.73 -4.64
CA LEU A 108 -15.74 16.91 -5.82
C LEU A 108 -17.01 16.09 -5.61
N PHE A 109 -17.14 15.38 -4.49
CA PHE A 109 -18.33 14.60 -4.16
C PHE A 109 -19.57 15.46 -3.90
N GLU A 110 -19.38 16.70 -3.44
CA GLU A 110 -20.44 17.71 -3.33
C GLU A 110 -20.87 18.30 -4.70
N GLY A 111 -20.17 17.97 -5.79
CA GLY A 111 -20.48 18.45 -7.13
C GLY A 111 -20.10 19.91 -7.37
N LYS A 112 -19.13 20.45 -6.62
CA LYS A 112 -18.69 21.85 -6.75
C LYS A 112 -17.84 22.13 -8.00
N PHE A 113 -17.35 21.10 -8.68
CA PHE A 113 -16.62 21.23 -9.94
C PHE A 113 -17.53 20.93 -11.12
N ALA A 114 -17.56 21.82 -12.11
CA ALA A 114 -18.39 21.64 -13.31
C ALA A 114 -17.84 20.54 -14.24
N THR A 115 -16.52 20.33 -14.24
CA THR A 115 -15.84 19.33 -15.05
C THR A 115 -14.70 18.66 -14.27
N GLY A 116 -14.25 17.50 -14.76
CA GLY A 116 -13.02 16.87 -14.24
C GLY A 116 -11.77 17.73 -14.41
N ALA A 117 -11.74 18.60 -15.42
CA ALA A 117 -10.64 19.55 -15.63
C ALA A 117 -10.63 20.66 -14.57
N ASP A 118 -11.81 21.13 -14.14
CA ASP A 118 -11.91 22.12 -13.05
C ASP A 118 -11.42 21.54 -11.71
N PHE A 119 -11.76 20.27 -11.45
CA PHE A 119 -11.24 19.53 -10.30
C PHE A 119 -9.72 19.36 -10.36
N ALA A 120 -9.18 18.90 -11.50
CA ALA A 120 -7.74 18.72 -11.69
C ALA A 120 -7.00 20.05 -11.48
N LYS A 121 -7.52 21.15 -12.02
CA LYS A 121 -6.96 22.49 -11.82
C LYS A 121 -6.98 22.94 -10.35
N ALA A 122 -8.05 22.61 -9.62
CA ALA A 122 -8.15 22.92 -8.20
C ALA A 122 -7.13 22.12 -7.37
N LEU A 123 -6.94 20.83 -7.69
CA LEU A 123 -5.90 19.99 -7.09
C LEU A 123 -4.49 20.50 -7.39
N ASP A 124 -4.20 20.83 -8.66
CA ASP A 124 -2.89 21.35 -9.07
C ASP A 124 -2.54 22.65 -8.34
N GLY A 125 -3.53 23.50 -8.06
CA GLY A 125 -3.34 24.76 -7.32
C GLY A 125 -3.06 24.60 -5.83
N LEU A 126 -3.02 23.37 -5.30
CA LEU A 126 -2.61 23.10 -3.92
C LEU A 126 -1.08 23.06 -3.74
N TYR A 127 -0.33 22.94 -4.84
CA TYR A 127 1.13 22.98 -4.91
C TYR A 127 1.64 24.29 -5.52
#